data_AF-A0A2R5FJ50-F1
#
_entry.id   AF-A0A2R5FJ50-F1
#
_cell.length_a   1.000
_cell.length_b   1.000
_cell.length_c   1.000
_cell.angle_alpha   90.00
_cell.angle_beta   90.00
_cell.angle_gamma   90.00
#
_symmetry.space_group_name_H-M   'P 1'
#
loop_
_entity.id
_entity.type
_entity.pdbx_description
1 polymer ?
#
loop_
_entity_poly.entity_id
_entity_poly.type
_entity_poly.pdbx_seq_one_letter_code
_entity_poly.pdbx_strand_id
1 'polypeptide(L)'
;MPKHTLFVCKSCHRSSEERPETSPFDGTILLEKLNSLCDELHADKFEIHPVKCLWACSQGCVVAVSSQDKPTYLFVNLLPEESPAALVEFMQLYIKKRKGAIAWE
;
A
#
# COMPACT_ATOMS: atom_id res chain seq x y z
N MET A 1 -18.15 -0.27 -6.97
CA MET A 1 -16.77 0.26 -6.81
C MET A 1 -16.38 0.08 -5.36
N PRO A 2 -15.21 -0.49 -5.05
CA PRO A 2 -14.74 -0.60 -3.67
C PRO A 2 -14.69 0.79 -3.04
N LYS A 3 -15.20 0.91 -1.81
CA LYS A 3 -15.18 2.20 -1.09
C LYS A 3 -13.80 2.53 -0.53
N HIS A 4 -12.89 1.55 -0.52
CA HIS A 4 -11.57 1.62 0.11
C HIS A 4 -10.51 1.25 -0.93
N THR A 5 -9.46 2.05 -1.02
CA THR A 5 -8.38 1.90 -2.00
C THR A 5 -7.03 1.94 -1.31
N LEU A 6 -6.18 0.96 -1.65
CA LEU A 6 -4.78 0.86 -1.29
C LEU A 6 -3.94 1.28 -2.51
N PHE A 7 -3.47 2.51 -2.54
CA PHE A 7 -2.60 3.02 -3.60
C PHE A 7 -1.15 2.59 -3.39
N VAL A 8 -0.56 1.89 -4.35
CA VAL A 8 0.81 1.37 -4.26
C VAL A 8 1.73 2.10 -5.23
N CYS A 9 2.79 2.73 -4.71
CA CYS A 9 3.80 3.40 -5.54
C CYS A 9 4.70 2.37 -6.26
N LYS A 10 4.45 2.11 -7.55
CA LYS A 10 5.19 1.08 -8.31
C LYS A 10 6.62 1.48 -8.70
N SER A 11 6.97 2.76 -8.63
CA SER A 11 8.32 3.25 -8.95
C SER A 11 9.24 3.42 -7.74
N CYS A 12 8.82 2.94 -6.57
CA CYS A 12 9.66 2.93 -5.38
C CYS A 12 10.97 2.18 -5.62
N HIS A 13 12.08 2.74 -5.14
CA HIS A 13 13.44 2.20 -5.25
C HIS A 13 14.23 2.46 -3.95
N ARG A 14 13.57 2.29 -2.79
CA ARG A 14 14.14 2.54 -1.46
C ARG A 14 15.52 1.91 -1.27
N SER A 15 15.74 0.71 -1.80
CA SER A 15 17.00 -0.04 -1.69
C SER A 15 18.19 0.65 -2.37
N SER A 16 17.97 1.74 -3.10
CA SER A 16 18.98 2.44 -3.90
C SER A 16 18.82 3.96 -3.82
N GLU A 17 19.92 4.70 -3.73
CA GLU A 17 19.90 6.17 -3.85
C GLU A 17 19.41 6.62 -5.25
N GLU A 18 19.71 5.81 -6.27
CA GLU A 18 19.27 6.02 -7.65
C GLU A 18 18.33 4.91 -8.09
N ARG A 19 17.29 5.27 -8.83
CA ARG A 19 16.35 4.30 -9.37
C ARG A 19 17.06 3.31 -10.30
N PRO A 20 16.87 1.97 -10.12
CA PRO A 20 17.46 0.97 -10.99
C PRO A 20 17.10 1.20 -12.46
N GLU A 21 18.05 0.96 -13.37
CA GLU A 21 17.78 1.02 -14.82
C GLU A 21 16.84 -0.12 -15.26
N THR A 22 16.89 -1.26 -14.56
CA THR A 22 16.11 -2.46 -14.88
C THR A 22 15.29 -2.96 -13.69
N SER A 23 14.10 -3.49 -13.97
CA SER A 23 13.19 -4.16 -13.03
C SER A 23 13.89 -5.32 -12.28
N PRO A 24 13.47 -5.69 -11.05
CA PRO A 24 12.31 -5.18 -10.31
C PRO A 24 12.59 -3.97 -9.42
N PHE A 25 11.63 -3.05 -9.42
CA PHE A 25 11.56 -1.97 -8.43
C PHE A 25 10.96 -2.50 -7.13
N ASP A 26 11.40 -2.00 -5.98
CA ASP A 26 10.82 -2.34 -4.67
C ASP A 26 9.29 -2.16 -4.65
N GLY A 27 8.78 -1.15 -5.36
CA GLY A 27 7.34 -0.92 -5.50
C GLY A 27 6.61 -2.01 -6.30
N THR A 28 7.26 -2.59 -7.30
CA THR A 28 6.72 -3.73 -8.07
C THR A 28 6.67 -4.98 -7.19
N ILE A 29 7.74 -5.24 -6.43
CA ILE A 29 7.81 -6.37 -5.49
C ILE A 29 6.67 -6.27 -4.46
N LEU A 30 6.50 -5.08 -3.85
CA LEU A 30 5.42 -4.83 -2.89
C LEU A 30 4.03 -5.07 -3.50
N LEU A 31 3.81 -4.60 -4.73
CA LEU A 31 2.53 -4.78 -5.44
C LEU A 31 2.23 -6.27 -5.72
N GLU A 32 3.22 -7.03 -6.20
CA GLU A 32 3.07 -8.46 -6.47
C GLU A 32 2.71 -9.23 -5.19
N LYS A 33 3.42 -8.98 -4.10
CA LYS A 33 3.14 -9.61 -2.80
C LYS A 33 1.75 -9.26 -2.26
N LEU A 34 1.34 -7.99 -2.37
CA LEU A 34 0.00 -7.56 -1.96
C LEU A 34 -1.08 -8.27 -2.77
N ASN A 35 -0.91 -8.39 -4.08
CA ASN A 35 -1.86 -9.10 -4.94
C ASN A 35 -1.94 -10.58 -4.57
N SER A 36 -0.81 -11.28 -4.38
CA SER A 36 -0.81 -12.69 -3.97
C SER A 36 -1.45 -12.95 -2.60
N LEU A 37 -1.38 -11.99 -1.67
CA LEU A 37 -2.08 -12.11 -0.38
C LEU A 37 -3.57 -11.78 -0.45
N CYS A 38 -3.97 -11.03 -1.48
CA CYS A 38 -5.33 -10.49 -1.65
C CYS A 38 -6.13 -11.18 -2.75
N ASP A 39 -5.74 -12.39 -3.16
CA ASP A 39 -6.51 -13.29 -4.01
C ASP A 39 -8.01 -13.32 -3.60
N GLU A 40 -8.88 -13.87 -4.47
CA GLU A 40 -10.36 -13.73 -4.54
C GLU A 40 -11.15 -13.38 -3.25
N LEU A 41 -10.73 -13.86 -2.08
CA LEU A 41 -11.27 -13.59 -0.73
C LEU A 41 -11.36 -12.10 -0.30
N HIS A 42 -10.59 -11.19 -0.91
CA HIS A 42 -10.55 -9.77 -0.52
C HIS A 42 -10.91 -8.79 -1.65
N ALA A 43 -11.04 -9.26 -2.88
CA ALA A 43 -11.25 -8.41 -4.07
C ALA A 43 -12.56 -7.60 -4.01
N ASP A 44 -13.55 -8.06 -3.24
CA ASP A 44 -14.83 -7.41 -3.01
C ASP A 44 -14.77 -6.32 -1.92
N LYS A 45 -13.75 -6.34 -1.05
CA LYS A 45 -13.65 -5.46 0.13
C LYS A 45 -12.85 -4.18 -0.10
N PHE A 46 -11.77 -4.23 -0.89
CA PHE A 46 -10.97 -3.06 -1.24
C PHE A 46 -10.23 -3.26 -2.55
N GLU A 47 -9.82 -2.15 -3.18
CA GLU A 47 -9.01 -2.15 -4.40
C GLU A 47 -7.53 -1.95 -4.06
N ILE A 48 -6.65 -2.75 -4.66
CA ILE A 48 -5.21 -2.44 -4.74
C ILE A 48 -4.98 -1.69 -6.05
N HIS A 49 -4.68 -0.39 -5.94
CA HIS A 49 -4.53 0.48 -7.11
C HIS A 49 -3.07 0.87 -7.32
N PRO A 50 -2.39 0.35 -8.36
CA PRO A 50 -1.01 0.75 -8.63
C PRO A 50 -0.95 2.17 -9.19
N VAL A 51 -0.16 3.03 -8.56
CA VAL A 51 0.12 4.40 -9.05
C VAL A 51 1.57 4.53 -9.47
N LYS A 52 1.86 5.45 -10.39
CA LYS A 52 3.24 5.69 -10.85
C LYS A 52 4.14 6.12 -9.70
N CYS A 53 3.75 7.15 -8.95
CA CYS A 53 4.55 7.72 -7.86
C CYS A 53 3.64 8.40 -6.82
N LEU A 54 4.06 8.38 -5.55
CA LEU A 54 3.43 9.13 -4.44
C LEU A 54 4.30 10.27 -3.91
N TRP A 55 5.39 10.62 -4.61
CA TRP A 55 6.28 11.76 -4.33
C TRP A 55 6.93 11.80 -2.92
N ALA A 56 7.05 10.65 -2.26
CA ALA A 56 7.73 10.51 -0.97
C ALA A 56 8.96 9.59 -1.07
N CYS A 57 9.77 9.77 -2.12
CA CYS A 57 10.90 8.87 -2.43
C CYS A 57 11.95 8.80 -1.32
N SER A 58 12.18 9.89 -0.58
CA SER A 58 13.13 9.94 0.54
C SER A 58 12.75 9.02 1.70
N GLN A 59 11.51 8.51 1.71
CA GLN A 59 10.99 7.58 2.70
C GLN A 59 10.27 6.41 2.00
N GLY A 60 10.80 5.95 0.86
CA GLY A 60 10.27 4.77 0.18
C GLY A 60 10.35 3.51 1.06
N CYS A 61 9.55 2.47 0.86
CA CYS A 61 8.41 2.42 -0.05
C CYS A 61 7.14 2.99 0.53
N VAL A 62 6.26 3.42 -0.38
CA VAL A 62 5.14 4.29 -0.06
C VAL A 62 3.84 3.68 -0.54
N VAL A 63 2.86 3.66 0.36
CA VAL A 63 1.49 3.26 0.11
C VAL A 63 0.55 4.29 0.72
N ALA A 64 -0.55 4.59 0.04
CA ALA A 64 -1.62 5.40 0.61
C ALA A 64 -2.91 4.59 0.74
N VAL A 65 -3.62 4.72 1.85
CA VAL A 65 -4.95 4.14 2.04
C VAL A 65 -5.96 5.27 2.04
N SER A 66 -6.98 5.19 1.19
CA SER A 66 -8.04 6.18 1.14
C SER A 66 -9.42 5.55 1.05
N SER A 67 -10.41 6.27 1.56
CA SER A 67 -11.82 5.96 1.43
C SER A 67 -12.62 7.23 1.62
N GLN A 68 -13.80 7.28 1.01
CA GLN A 68 -14.72 8.39 1.23
C GLN A 68 -15.03 8.53 2.73
N ASP A 69 -15.04 9.78 3.22
CA ASP A 69 -15.38 10.16 4.60
C ASP A 69 -14.47 9.55 5.70
N LYS A 70 -13.29 9.04 5.34
CA LYS A 70 -12.28 8.52 6.29
C LYS A 70 -10.93 9.21 6.07
N PRO A 71 -10.05 9.26 7.09
CA PRO A 71 -8.70 9.79 6.92
C PRO A 71 -7.91 9.02 5.87
N THR A 72 -7.15 9.73 5.05
CA THR A 72 -6.13 9.11 4.21
C THR A 72 -4.90 8.81 5.05
N TYR A 73 -4.46 7.55 5.04
CA TYR A 73 -3.21 7.13 5.68
C TYR A 73 -2.10 7.08 4.64
N LEU A 74 -0.91 7.56 5.00
CA LEU A 74 0.29 7.43 4.20
C LEU A 74 1.29 6.60 4.99
N PHE A 75 1.69 5.46 4.44
CA PHE A 75 2.72 4.59 4.99
C PHE A 75 3.99 4.76 4.18
N VAL A 76 5.10 4.90 4.90
CA VAL A 76 6.44 5.17 4.38
C VAL A 76 7.43 4.20 5.02
N ASN A 77 8.64 4.11 4.49
CA ASN A 77 9.70 3.20 4.94
C ASN A 77 9.25 1.73 4.94
N LEU A 78 8.31 1.38 4.06
CA LEU A 78 7.82 0.02 3.92
C LEU A 78 8.91 -0.90 3.38
N LEU A 79 8.96 -2.12 3.92
CA LEU A 79 9.81 -3.22 3.46
C LEU A 79 8.98 -4.09 2.52
N PRO A 80 9.29 -4.15 1.20
CA PRO A 80 8.45 -4.85 0.21
C PRO A 80 8.11 -6.29 0.55
N GLU A 81 9.03 -7.01 1.21
CA GLU A 81 8.85 -8.42 1.57
C GLU A 81 8.14 -8.63 2.91
N GLU A 82 8.23 -7.66 3.84
CA GLU A 82 7.79 -7.84 5.23
C GLU A 82 6.48 -7.08 5.54
N SER A 83 6.26 -5.95 4.88
CA SER A 83 5.09 -5.09 5.10
C SER A 83 3.75 -5.57 4.48
N PRO A 84 3.67 -6.40 3.43
CA PRO A 84 2.39 -6.74 2.78
C PRO A 84 1.33 -7.29 3.74
N ALA A 85 1.68 -8.24 4.62
CA ALA A 85 0.72 -8.84 5.55
C ALA A 85 0.11 -7.82 6.52
N ALA A 86 0.95 -6.94 7.08
CA ALA A 86 0.51 -5.87 7.98
C ALA A 86 -0.36 -4.82 7.27
N LEU A 87 -0.09 -4.51 6.00
CA LEU A 87 -0.94 -3.62 5.20
C LEU A 87 -2.33 -4.22 4.96
N VAL A 88 -2.42 -5.53 4.70
CA VAL A 88 -3.71 -6.23 4.54
C VAL A 88 -4.47 -6.23 5.86
N GLU A 89 -3.81 -6.52 6.98
CA GLU A 89 -4.41 -6.43 8.31
C GLU A 89 -4.93 -5.01 8.60
N PHE A 90 -4.12 -3.99 8.31
CA PHE A 90 -4.53 -2.60 8.44
C PHE A 90 -5.77 -2.29 7.61
N MET A 91 -5.84 -2.75 6.35
CA MET A 91 -7.02 -2.56 5.51
C MET A 91 -8.27 -3.20 6.12
N GLN A 92 -8.16 -4.40 6.69
CA GLN A 92 -9.27 -5.06 7.37
C GLN A 92 -9.77 -4.25 8.59
N LEU A 93 -8.86 -3.68 9.38
CA LEU A 93 -9.21 -2.80 10.50
C LEU A 93 -9.85 -1.50 10.00
N TYR A 94 -9.24 -0.86 9.00
CA TYR A 94 -9.69 0.38 8.40
C TYR A 94 -11.10 0.26 7.83
N ILE A 95 -11.42 -0.85 7.15
CA ILE A 95 -12.75 -1.15 6.63
C ILE A 95 -13.77 -1.26 7.76
N LYS A 96 -13.48 -2.04 8.82
CA LYS A 96 -14.37 -2.26 9.98
C LYS A 96 -14.67 -0.98 10.77
N LYS A 97 -13.73 -0.03 10.84
CA LYS A 97 -13.90 1.21 11.61
C LYS A 97 -14.65 2.26 10.80
N ARG A 98 -15.85 2.66 11.27
CA ARG A 98 -16.69 3.67 10.62
C ARG A 98 -15.97 4.99 10.34
N LYS A 99 -15.23 5.51 11.32
CA LYS A 99 -14.48 6.77 11.20
C LYS A 99 -13.09 6.60 10.56
N GLY A 100 -12.67 5.39 10.21
CA GLY A 100 -11.33 5.10 9.71
C GLY A 100 -10.19 5.30 10.70
N ALA A 101 -10.43 5.92 11.87
CA ALA A 101 -9.45 6.10 12.92
C ALA A 101 -9.03 4.75 13.53
N ILE A 102 -7.82 4.32 13.20
CA ILE A 102 -7.12 3.23 13.87
C ILE A 102 -6.25 3.85 14.96
N ALA A 103 -6.54 3.53 16.22
CA ALA A 103 -5.74 4.00 17.35
C ALA A 103 -4.36 3.31 17.30
N TRP A 104 -3.30 4.08 17.51
CA TRP A 104 -2.03 3.54 17.95
C TRP A 104 -2.14 3.40 19.48
N GLU A 105 -1.88 2.21 20.00
CA GLU A 105 -1.65 2.01 21.44
C GLU A 105 -0.15 1.86 21.69
#